data_AF-A0A851M426-F1
#
_entry.id   AF-A0A851M426-F1
#
_cell.length_a   1.000
_cell.length_b   1.000
_cell.length_c   1.000
_cell.angle_alpha   90.00
_cell.angle_beta   90.00
_cell.angle_gamma   90.00
#
_symmetry.space_group_name_H-M   'P 1'
#
loop_
_entity.id
_entity.type
_entity.pdbx_description
1 polymer ?
#
loop_
_entity_poly.entity_id
_entity_poly.type
_entity_poly.pdbx_seq_one_letter_code
_entity_poly.pdbx_strand_id
1 'polypeptide(L)'
;ASPQICGAPGDRSCEQAPCGGALCQDTAGTRRCGGTGCAGALPVSARALSSARNASQQLEVALGQLGVVAQKTQEVQELAQGARSRAEEALGRSQAARSRAEKATAQLRDFIRRIKAFLAEEGADPGSIELVARQVLNISLPSSPSRIQELLREMRESISQLEGVDAVLNSTAQGLAAARGLLAQGQDARERAEGVRDELAGTQRALEVAQAQATAAGSALRSAKDAIRTAESRAKE
;
A
#
# COMPACT_ATOMS: atom_id res chain seq x y z
N ALA A 1 32.15 25.42 -20.87
CA ALA A 1 31.84 25.24 -22.29
C ALA A 1 30.38 24.79 -22.38
N SER A 2 29.52 25.56 -23.06
CA SER A 2 28.13 25.14 -23.30
C SER A 2 28.13 23.99 -24.32
N PRO A 3 27.33 22.92 -24.13
CA PRO A 3 27.22 21.87 -25.13
C PRO A 3 26.64 22.46 -26.42
N GLN A 4 27.40 22.43 -27.52
CA GLN A 4 26.89 22.81 -28.84
C GLN A 4 26.02 21.68 -29.39
N ILE A 5 24.80 22.01 -29.82
CA ILE A 5 23.90 21.04 -30.46
C ILE A 5 24.32 20.89 -31.91
N CYS A 6 24.50 19.64 -32.34
CA CYS A 6 24.94 19.34 -33.69
C CYS A 6 23.86 19.62 -34.74
N GLY A 7 24.20 20.43 -35.75
CA GLY A 7 23.37 20.74 -36.90
C GLY A 7 23.75 19.95 -38.16
N ALA A 8 23.21 20.37 -39.31
CA ALA A 8 23.51 19.77 -40.60
C ALA A 8 25.02 19.87 -40.96
N PRO A 9 25.57 18.91 -41.72
CA PRO A 9 27.01 18.86 -42.04
C PRO A 9 27.51 20.01 -42.94
N GLY A 10 26.63 20.87 -43.44
CA GLY A 10 26.96 21.93 -44.39
C GLY A 10 27.50 21.35 -45.70
N ASP A 11 28.61 21.91 -46.16
CA ASP A 11 29.26 21.56 -47.44
C ASP A 11 30.18 20.33 -47.32
N ARG A 12 30.42 19.84 -46.09
CA ARG A 12 31.28 18.69 -45.84
C ARG A 12 30.49 17.39 -45.95
N SER A 13 31.19 16.32 -46.35
CA SER A 13 30.60 14.99 -46.29
C SER A 13 30.24 14.64 -44.84
N CYS A 14 29.28 13.74 -44.65
CA CYS A 14 28.87 13.32 -43.32
C CYS A 14 30.02 12.70 -42.50
N GLU A 15 31.02 12.15 -43.17
CA GLU A 15 32.21 11.58 -42.54
C GLU A 15 33.13 12.67 -41.97
N GLN A 16 33.22 13.80 -42.66
CA GLN A 16 34.16 14.89 -42.41
C GLN A 16 33.57 16.05 -41.60
N ALA A 17 32.24 16.12 -41.49
CA ALA A 17 31.59 17.15 -40.71
C ALA A 17 31.81 16.92 -39.19
N PRO A 18 32.14 17.97 -38.40
CA PRO A 18 32.32 17.85 -36.95
C PRO A 18 31.11 17.25 -36.22
N CYS A 19 29.91 17.48 -36.78
CA CYS A 19 28.63 16.98 -36.30
C CYS A 19 28.03 15.87 -37.17
N GLY A 20 28.83 15.34 -38.10
CA GLY A 20 28.42 14.32 -39.05
C GLY A 20 27.92 13.06 -38.36
N GLY A 21 26.71 12.66 -38.72
CA GLY A 21 26.10 11.39 -38.33
C GLY A 21 25.57 11.30 -36.90
N ALA A 22 25.86 12.23 -35.99
CA ALA A 22 25.31 12.24 -34.62
C ALA A 22 25.21 10.83 -33.98
N LEU A 23 26.37 10.14 -33.86
CA LEU A 23 26.54 8.76 -33.39
C LEU A 23 26.10 7.63 -34.33
N CYS A 24 25.60 7.94 -35.51
CA CYS A 24 25.28 6.97 -36.52
C CYS A 24 26.53 6.54 -37.30
N GLN A 25 26.87 5.26 -37.22
CA GLN A 25 27.99 4.65 -37.93
C GLN A 25 27.51 3.41 -38.69
N ASP A 26 28.20 3.04 -39.77
CA ASP A 26 28.03 1.72 -40.39
C ASP A 26 28.83 0.62 -39.65
N THR A 27 28.77 -0.59 -40.18
CA THR A 27 29.50 -1.76 -39.65
C THR A 27 31.01 -1.63 -39.71
N ALA A 28 31.56 -0.69 -40.49
CA ALA A 28 32.98 -0.37 -40.57
C ALA A 28 33.39 0.78 -39.62
N GLY A 29 32.45 1.36 -38.87
CA GLY A 29 32.69 2.49 -37.97
C GLY A 29 32.68 3.85 -38.65
N THR A 30 32.32 3.92 -39.94
CA THR A 30 32.29 5.16 -40.72
C THR A 30 31.01 5.94 -40.42
N ARG A 31 31.12 7.26 -40.19
CA ARG A 31 29.97 8.10 -39.82
C ARG A 31 28.99 8.26 -40.98
N ARG A 32 27.69 8.10 -40.71
CA ARG A 32 26.61 8.20 -41.70
C ARG A 32 25.51 9.14 -41.26
N CYS A 33 24.93 9.89 -42.19
CA CYS A 33 23.84 10.82 -41.90
C CYS A 33 22.50 10.11 -42.11
N GLY A 34 22.15 9.23 -41.17
CA GLY A 34 20.90 8.46 -41.21
C GLY A 34 20.95 7.22 -42.13
N GLY A 35 19.77 6.66 -42.39
CA GLY A 35 19.57 5.41 -43.14
C GLY A 35 19.07 4.26 -42.27
N THR A 36 18.56 3.20 -42.91
CA THR A 36 18.06 2.00 -42.23
C THR A 36 19.17 1.38 -41.36
N GLY A 37 18.84 1.02 -40.11
CA GLY A 37 19.80 0.45 -39.16
C GLY A 37 20.68 1.47 -38.41
N CYS A 38 20.51 2.77 -38.65
CA CYS A 38 21.24 3.81 -37.97
C CYS A 38 20.90 3.91 -36.47
N ALA A 39 21.90 3.77 -35.59
CA ALA A 39 21.77 3.95 -34.15
C ALA A 39 22.15 5.38 -33.68
N GLY A 40 21.89 6.39 -34.51
CA GLY A 40 22.18 7.79 -34.18
C GLY A 40 21.24 8.39 -33.12
N ALA A 41 21.53 9.63 -32.73
CA ALA A 41 20.85 10.34 -31.66
C ALA A 41 19.32 10.41 -31.84
N LEU A 42 18.82 10.64 -33.07
CA LEU A 42 17.38 10.74 -33.35
C LEU A 42 16.63 9.40 -33.11
N PRO A 43 16.99 8.26 -33.74
CA PRO A 43 16.39 6.95 -33.43
C PRO A 43 16.49 6.53 -31.97
N VAL A 44 17.61 6.82 -31.31
CA VAL A 44 17.80 6.53 -29.87
C VAL A 44 16.81 7.34 -29.02
N SER A 45 16.70 8.65 -29.29
CA SER A 45 15.78 9.53 -28.57
C SER A 45 14.32 9.12 -28.76
N ALA A 46 13.94 8.73 -29.98
CA ALA A 46 12.59 8.24 -30.26
C ALA A 46 12.26 6.94 -29.52
N ARG A 47 13.21 5.98 -29.44
CA ARG A 47 13.05 4.76 -28.63
C ARG A 47 12.94 5.07 -27.15
N ALA A 48 13.82 5.94 -26.63
CA ALA A 48 13.80 6.37 -25.24
C ALA A 48 12.42 6.97 -24.87
N LEU A 49 11.88 7.86 -25.72
CA LEU A 49 10.54 8.45 -25.54
C LEU A 49 9.42 7.39 -25.54
N SER A 50 9.50 6.38 -26.41
CA SER A 50 8.52 5.30 -26.44
C SER A 50 8.55 4.45 -25.16
N SER A 51 9.74 4.03 -24.72
CA SER A 51 9.93 3.28 -23.46
C SER A 51 9.41 4.06 -22.25
N ALA A 52 9.69 5.35 -22.24
CA ALA A 52 9.20 6.31 -21.27
C ALA A 52 7.66 6.39 -21.17
N ARG A 53 6.97 6.49 -22.30
CA ARG A 53 5.49 6.49 -22.34
C ARG A 53 4.92 5.18 -21.82
N ASN A 54 5.53 4.05 -22.18
CA ASN A 54 5.11 2.74 -21.68
C ASN A 54 5.27 2.66 -20.15
N ALA A 55 6.40 3.11 -19.61
CA ALA A 55 6.62 3.19 -18.17
C ALA A 55 5.58 4.08 -17.47
N SER A 56 5.22 5.24 -18.06
CA SER A 56 4.16 6.10 -17.53
C SER A 56 2.79 5.41 -17.49
N GLN A 57 2.45 4.62 -18.51
CA GLN A 57 1.18 3.90 -18.53
C GLN A 57 1.14 2.77 -17.50
N GLN A 58 2.25 2.04 -17.34
CA GLN A 58 2.39 1.03 -16.29
C GLN A 58 2.29 1.63 -14.89
N LEU A 59 2.84 2.83 -14.70
CA LEU A 59 2.72 3.57 -13.45
C LEU A 59 1.26 3.88 -13.13
N GLU A 60 0.49 4.44 -14.06
CA GLU A 60 -0.94 4.73 -13.86
C GLU A 60 -1.73 3.49 -13.40
N VAL A 61 -1.44 2.33 -14.00
CA VAL A 61 -2.03 1.06 -13.58
C VAL A 61 -1.61 0.71 -12.14
N ALA A 62 -0.31 0.82 -11.82
CA ALA A 62 0.20 0.57 -10.47
C ALA A 62 -0.42 1.54 -9.44
N LEU A 63 -0.70 2.79 -9.80
CA LEU A 63 -1.38 3.76 -8.93
C LEU A 63 -2.82 3.40 -8.65
N GLY A 64 -3.56 2.96 -9.68
CA GLY A 64 -4.90 2.42 -9.48
C GLY A 64 -4.88 1.25 -8.50
N GLN A 65 -3.91 0.34 -8.64
CA GLN A 65 -3.73 -0.78 -7.73
C GLN A 65 -3.34 -0.33 -6.31
N LEU A 66 -2.45 0.65 -6.16
CA LEU A 66 -2.08 1.24 -4.87
C LEU A 66 -3.29 1.90 -4.18
N GLY A 67 -4.17 2.56 -4.94
CA GLY A 67 -5.42 3.11 -4.43
C GLY A 67 -6.34 2.03 -3.85
N VAL A 68 -6.49 0.90 -4.56
CA VAL A 68 -7.23 -0.26 -4.06
C VAL A 68 -6.59 -0.84 -2.80
N VAL A 69 -5.26 -0.94 -2.76
CA VAL A 69 -4.53 -1.41 -1.57
C VAL A 69 -4.72 -0.46 -0.40
N ALA A 70 -4.69 0.86 -0.63
CA ALA A 70 -4.93 1.86 0.40
C ALA A 70 -6.35 1.72 0.99
N GLN A 71 -7.35 1.59 0.14
CA GLN A 71 -8.74 1.36 0.56
C GLN A 71 -8.85 0.08 1.40
N LYS A 72 -8.32 -1.05 0.90
CA LYS A 72 -8.35 -2.33 1.65
C LYS A 72 -7.60 -2.25 2.97
N THR A 73 -6.49 -1.51 3.01
CA THR A 73 -5.72 -1.30 4.25
C THR A 73 -6.55 -0.53 5.28
N GLN A 74 -7.31 0.47 4.83
CA GLN A 74 -8.23 1.20 5.69
C GLN A 74 -9.38 0.31 6.19
N GLU A 75 -10.00 -0.48 5.31
CA GLU A 75 -11.07 -1.42 5.67
C GLU A 75 -10.58 -2.43 6.72
N VAL A 76 -9.40 -3.02 6.53
CA VAL A 76 -8.78 -3.95 7.49
C VAL A 76 -8.49 -3.25 8.82
N GLN A 77 -8.06 -1.99 8.79
CA GLN A 77 -7.82 -1.22 10.01
C GLN A 77 -9.12 -1.00 10.80
N GLU A 78 -10.21 -0.62 10.15
CA GLU A 78 -11.51 -0.43 10.79
C GLU A 78 -12.05 -1.74 11.37
N LEU A 79 -11.93 -2.83 10.63
CA LEU A 79 -12.29 -4.17 11.11
C LEU A 79 -11.44 -4.59 12.32
N ALA A 80 -10.13 -4.34 12.30
CA ALA A 80 -9.24 -4.66 13.42
C ALA A 80 -9.59 -3.85 14.67
N GLN A 81 -9.91 -2.57 14.52
CA GLN A 81 -10.36 -1.71 15.62
C GLN A 81 -11.69 -2.21 16.20
N GLY A 82 -12.65 -2.57 15.34
CA GLY A 82 -13.92 -3.15 15.75
C GLY A 82 -13.76 -4.49 16.50
N ALA A 83 -12.90 -5.37 16.00
CA ALA A 83 -12.58 -6.64 16.65
C ALA A 83 -11.96 -6.43 18.04
N ARG A 84 -11.00 -5.49 18.17
CA ARG A 84 -10.40 -5.13 19.46
C ARG A 84 -11.44 -4.61 20.46
N SER A 85 -12.30 -3.69 20.02
CA SER A 85 -13.35 -3.13 20.89
C SER A 85 -14.31 -4.20 21.41
N ARG A 86 -14.73 -5.15 20.56
CA ARG A 86 -15.59 -6.27 20.97
C ARG A 86 -14.88 -7.21 21.95
N ALA A 87 -13.59 -7.45 21.74
CA ALA A 87 -12.78 -8.29 22.63
C ALA A 87 -12.65 -7.66 24.03
N GLU A 88 -12.36 -6.35 24.09
CA GLU A 88 -12.30 -5.58 25.33
C GLU A 88 -13.65 -5.60 26.07
N GLU A 89 -14.76 -5.44 25.34
CA GLU A 89 -16.10 -5.50 25.91
C GLU A 89 -16.42 -6.88 26.51
N ALA A 90 -16.16 -7.96 25.76
CA ALA A 90 -16.39 -9.32 26.22
C ALA A 90 -15.50 -9.67 27.43
N LEU A 91 -14.26 -9.19 27.47
CA LEU A 91 -13.38 -9.33 28.62
C LEU A 91 -13.95 -8.59 29.85
N GLY A 92 -14.40 -7.34 29.68
CA GLY A 92 -15.03 -6.56 30.73
C GLY A 92 -16.29 -7.23 31.30
N ARG A 93 -17.16 -7.76 30.43
CA ARG A 93 -18.35 -8.52 30.83
C ARG A 93 -17.98 -9.77 31.62
N SER A 94 -16.96 -10.51 31.18
CA SER A 94 -16.48 -11.72 31.85
C SER A 94 -15.90 -11.42 33.24
N GLN A 95 -15.12 -10.34 33.38
CA GLN A 95 -14.57 -9.90 34.66
C GLN A 95 -15.68 -9.49 35.64
N ALA A 96 -16.66 -8.70 35.19
CA ALA A 96 -17.80 -8.30 36.01
C ALA A 96 -18.62 -9.51 36.48
N ALA A 97 -18.85 -10.47 35.58
CA ALA A 97 -19.57 -11.69 35.90
C ALA A 97 -18.79 -12.54 36.92
N ARG A 98 -17.46 -12.64 36.79
CA ARG A 98 -16.58 -13.31 37.77
C ARG A 98 -16.69 -12.67 39.15
N SER A 99 -16.57 -11.35 39.25
CA SER A 99 -16.69 -10.65 40.55
C SER A 99 -18.05 -10.83 41.21
N ARG A 100 -19.14 -10.89 40.42
CA ARG A 100 -20.47 -11.21 40.95
C ARG A 100 -20.53 -12.63 41.52
N ALA A 101 -19.97 -13.61 40.81
CA ALA A 101 -19.92 -15.00 41.27
C ALA A 101 -19.06 -15.17 42.53
N GLU A 102 -17.90 -14.50 42.61
CA GLU A 102 -17.04 -14.49 43.79
C GLU A 102 -17.76 -13.88 45.01
N LYS A 103 -18.45 -12.74 44.81
CA LYS A 103 -19.25 -12.10 45.88
C LYS A 103 -20.37 -13.01 46.36
N ALA A 104 -21.13 -13.63 45.46
CA ALA A 104 -22.19 -14.56 45.81
C ALA A 104 -21.65 -15.78 46.58
N THR A 105 -20.50 -16.31 46.16
CA THR A 105 -19.81 -17.43 46.84
C THR A 105 -19.37 -17.03 48.26
N ALA A 106 -18.82 -15.83 48.42
CA ALA A 106 -18.43 -15.31 49.73
C ALA A 106 -19.63 -15.15 50.67
N GLN A 107 -20.74 -14.59 50.17
CA GLN A 107 -21.99 -14.44 50.92
C GLN A 107 -22.55 -15.81 51.36
N LEU A 108 -22.54 -16.80 50.47
CA LEU A 108 -22.98 -18.16 50.79
C LEU A 108 -22.10 -18.80 51.89
N ARG A 109 -20.78 -18.65 51.79
CA ARG A 109 -19.84 -19.15 52.81
C ARG A 109 -20.02 -18.47 54.18
N ASP A 110 -20.29 -17.16 54.19
CA ASP A 110 -20.61 -16.44 55.43
C ASP A 110 -21.91 -16.95 56.04
N PHE A 111 -22.93 -17.16 55.23
CA PHE A 111 -24.21 -17.67 55.67
C PHE A 111 -24.10 -19.08 56.29
N ILE A 112 -23.39 -20.00 55.62
CA ILE A 112 -23.14 -21.35 56.16
C ILE A 112 -22.40 -21.28 57.51
N ARG A 113 -21.44 -20.36 57.67
CA ARG A 113 -20.75 -20.16 58.95
C ARG A 113 -21.71 -19.72 60.06
N ARG A 114 -22.64 -18.80 59.77
CA ARG A 114 -23.66 -18.36 60.74
C ARG A 114 -24.58 -19.49 61.18
N ILE A 115 -25.03 -20.34 60.24
CA ILE A 115 -25.82 -21.54 60.59
C ILE A 115 -25.03 -22.45 61.52
N LYS A 116 -23.77 -22.75 61.19
CA LYS A 116 -22.94 -23.63 62.01
C LYS A 116 -22.72 -23.07 63.42
N ALA A 117 -22.49 -21.77 63.55
CA ALA A 117 -22.33 -21.12 64.85
C ALA A 117 -23.61 -21.22 65.68
N PHE A 118 -24.77 -20.94 65.07
CA PHE A 118 -26.07 -21.04 65.73
C PHE A 118 -26.37 -22.48 66.21
N LEU A 119 -26.12 -23.49 65.37
CA LEU A 119 -26.35 -24.90 65.73
C LEU A 119 -25.39 -25.41 66.83
N ALA A 120 -24.27 -24.73 67.05
CA ALA A 120 -23.28 -25.08 68.07
C ALA A 120 -23.54 -24.37 69.42
N GLU A 121 -24.46 -23.40 69.47
CA GLU A 121 -24.87 -22.72 70.70
C GLU A 121 -25.81 -23.66 71.50
N GLU A 122 -25.45 -23.98 72.75
CA GLU A 122 -26.19 -24.96 73.56
C GLU A 122 -27.64 -24.51 73.83
N GLY A 123 -28.62 -25.36 73.46
CA GLY A 123 -30.03 -25.20 73.85
C GLY A 123 -31.09 -25.21 72.74
N ALA A 124 -30.90 -25.91 71.61
CA ALA A 124 -31.91 -25.96 70.56
C ALA A 124 -33.14 -26.80 70.97
N ASP A 125 -34.09 -26.19 71.68
CA ASP A 125 -35.43 -26.73 71.84
C ASP A 125 -36.11 -26.87 70.45
N PRO A 126 -37.13 -27.73 70.29
CA PRO A 126 -37.77 -27.98 69.00
C PRO A 126 -38.25 -26.71 68.28
N GLY A 127 -38.66 -25.67 69.02
CA GLY A 127 -39.05 -24.38 68.47
C GLY A 127 -37.88 -23.64 67.83
N SER A 128 -36.69 -23.69 68.42
CA SER A 128 -35.45 -23.13 67.86
C SER A 128 -35.05 -23.83 66.55
N ILE A 129 -35.25 -25.15 66.44
CA ILE A 129 -35.00 -25.91 65.20
C ILE A 129 -36.01 -25.55 64.10
N GLU A 130 -37.31 -25.44 64.42
CA GLU A 130 -38.34 -25.04 63.45
C GLU A 130 -38.11 -23.61 62.95
N LEU A 131 -37.71 -22.70 63.84
CA LEU A 131 -37.42 -21.32 63.50
C LEU A 131 -36.24 -21.25 62.52
N VAL A 132 -35.17 -22.04 62.74
CA VAL A 132 -34.07 -22.20 61.76
C VAL A 132 -34.55 -22.77 60.44
N ALA A 133 -35.34 -23.85 60.45
CA ALA A 133 -35.84 -24.46 59.21
C ALA A 133 -36.64 -23.44 58.37
N ARG A 134 -37.50 -22.64 59.02
CA ARG A 134 -38.25 -21.56 58.38
C ARG A 134 -37.35 -20.43 57.89
N GLN A 135 -36.36 -20.03 58.68
CA GLN A 135 -35.44 -18.94 58.31
C GLN A 135 -34.51 -19.35 57.17
N VAL A 136 -34.09 -20.61 57.10
CA VAL A 136 -33.36 -21.19 55.96
C VAL A 136 -34.24 -21.26 54.71
N LEU A 137 -35.49 -21.70 54.84
CA LEU A 137 -36.45 -21.75 53.72
C LEU A 137 -36.79 -20.36 53.16
N ASN A 138 -36.78 -19.32 54.00
CA ASN A 138 -37.08 -17.94 53.59
C ASN A 138 -35.90 -17.20 52.97
N ILE A 139 -34.74 -17.85 52.83
CA ILE A 139 -33.58 -17.20 52.21
C ILE A 139 -33.74 -17.20 50.70
N SER A 140 -33.92 -16.00 50.18
CA SER A 140 -33.69 -15.70 48.78
C SER A 140 -32.19 -15.72 48.52
N LEU A 141 -31.69 -16.83 48.00
CA LEU A 141 -30.37 -16.84 47.38
C LEU A 141 -30.35 -15.77 46.27
N PRO A 142 -29.27 -14.98 46.14
CA PRO A 142 -29.19 -13.92 45.14
C PRO A 142 -29.31 -14.44 43.70
N SER A 143 -29.15 -15.75 43.48
CA SER A 143 -29.43 -16.47 42.24
C SER A 143 -29.59 -17.96 42.53
N SER A 144 -30.39 -18.67 41.72
CA SER A 144 -30.52 -20.14 41.81
C SER A 144 -29.21 -20.84 41.39
N PRO A 145 -28.95 -22.08 41.86
CA PRO A 145 -27.79 -22.87 41.42
C PRO A 145 -27.71 -23.02 39.90
N SER A 146 -28.86 -23.22 39.24
CA SER A 146 -28.98 -23.29 37.79
C SER A 146 -28.56 -21.99 37.11
N ARG A 147 -28.98 -20.83 37.63
CA ARG A 147 -28.62 -19.52 37.08
C ARG A 147 -27.13 -19.22 37.23
N ILE A 148 -26.52 -19.65 38.33
CA ILE A 148 -25.07 -19.53 38.55
C ILE A 148 -24.30 -20.42 37.57
N GLN A 149 -24.72 -21.67 37.36
CA GLN A 149 -24.10 -22.56 36.37
C GLN A 149 -24.21 -21.99 34.95
N GLU A 150 -25.35 -21.39 34.60
CA GLU A 150 -25.56 -20.75 33.31
C GLU A 150 -24.61 -19.56 33.10
N LEU A 151 -24.49 -18.66 34.10
CA LEU A 151 -23.52 -17.56 34.08
C LEU A 151 -22.06 -18.03 33.97
N LEU A 152 -21.69 -19.11 34.66
CA LEU A 152 -20.34 -19.67 34.58
C LEU A 152 -20.07 -20.28 33.19
N ARG A 153 -21.08 -20.91 32.58
CA ARG A 153 -21.00 -21.42 31.21
C ARG A 153 -20.81 -20.26 30.22
N GLU A 154 -21.61 -19.20 30.35
CA GLU A 154 -21.50 -17.98 29.52
C GLU A 154 -20.13 -17.30 29.67
N MET A 155 -19.58 -17.23 30.88
CA MET A 155 -18.23 -16.72 31.11
C MET A 155 -17.17 -17.59 30.45
N ARG A 156 -17.25 -18.92 30.59
CA ARG A 156 -16.28 -19.84 29.99
C ARG A 156 -16.31 -19.75 28.47
N GLU A 157 -17.51 -19.70 27.89
CA GLU A 157 -17.71 -19.55 26.45
C GLU A 157 -17.16 -18.20 25.96
N SER A 158 -17.45 -17.11 26.66
CA SER A 158 -16.92 -15.77 26.35
C SER A 158 -15.39 -15.72 26.42
N ILE A 159 -14.78 -16.34 27.43
CA ILE A 159 -13.32 -16.40 27.58
C ILE A 159 -12.70 -17.27 26.47
N SER A 160 -13.30 -18.41 26.14
CA SER A 160 -12.78 -19.26 25.05
C SER A 160 -12.84 -18.58 23.69
N GLN A 161 -13.82 -17.70 23.45
CA GLN A 161 -13.90 -16.90 22.22
C GLN A 161 -12.85 -15.79 22.17
N LEU A 162 -12.29 -15.40 23.32
CA LEU A 162 -11.19 -14.43 23.41
C LEU A 162 -9.82 -15.09 23.24
N GLU A 163 -9.73 -16.41 23.38
CA GLU A 163 -8.49 -17.16 23.23
C GLU A 163 -7.99 -17.07 21.78
N GLY A 164 -6.78 -16.55 21.59
CA GLY A 164 -6.18 -16.32 20.28
C GLY A 164 -6.53 -14.98 19.62
N VAL A 165 -7.41 -14.16 20.19
CA VAL A 165 -7.71 -12.81 19.66
C VAL A 165 -6.46 -11.93 19.65
N ASP A 166 -5.61 -12.01 20.69
CA ASP A 166 -4.36 -11.25 20.76
C ASP A 166 -3.39 -11.61 19.63
N ALA A 167 -3.30 -12.90 19.28
CA ALA A 167 -2.45 -13.36 18.18
C ALA A 167 -2.95 -12.84 16.83
N VAL A 168 -4.27 -12.88 16.61
CA VAL A 168 -4.90 -12.34 15.39
C VAL A 168 -4.73 -10.83 15.29
N LEU A 169 -4.95 -10.09 16.39
CA LEU A 169 -4.78 -8.64 16.42
C LEU A 169 -3.32 -8.23 16.19
N ASN A 170 -2.36 -8.94 16.78
CA ASN A 170 -0.94 -8.66 16.59
C ASN A 170 -0.50 -8.95 15.14
N SER A 171 -0.92 -10.09 14.58
CA SER A 171 -0.68 -10.43 13.17
C SER A 171 -1.28 -9.38 12.23
N THR A 172 -2.52 -8.95 12.51
CA THR A 172 -3.21 -7.91 11.73
C THR A 172 -2.49 -6.57 11.83
N ALA A 173 -1.98 -6.20 13.01
CA ALA A 173 -1.21 -4.98 13.21
C ALA A 173 0.11 -4.98 12.42
N GLN A 174 0.83 -6.11 12.41
CA GLN A 174 2.05 -6.29 11.61
C GLN A 174 1.75 -6.21 10.11
N GLY A 175 0.68 -6.87 9.65
CA GLY A 175 0.22 -6.80 8.27
C GLY A 175 -0.14 -5.38 7.83
N LEU A 176 -0.86 -4.63 8.66
CA LEU A 176 -1.18 -3.23 8.42
C LEU A 176 0.06 -2.35 8.35
N ALA A 177 1.05 -2.57 9.22
CA ALA A 177 2.30 -1.83 9.18
C ALA A 177 3.08 -2.08 7.87
N ALA A 178 3.17 -3.33 7.44
CA ALA A 178 3.80 -3.70 6.17
C ALA A 178 3.05 -3.10 4.97
N ALA A 179 1.72 -3.17 4.95
CA ALA A 179 0.89 -2.61 3.88
C ALA A 179 1.06 -1.09 3.76
N ARG A 180 1.10 -0.36 4.89
CA ARG A 180 1.37 1.09 4.90
C ARG A 180 2.77 1.43 4.41
N GLY A 181 3.77 0.63 4.78
CA GLY A 181 5.14 0.79 4.28
C GLY A 181 5.22 0.64 2.75
N LEU A 182 4.57 -0.39 2.21
CA LEU A 182 4.48 -0.62 0.76
C LEU A 182 3.72 0.51 0.04
N LEU A 183 2.64 1.02 0.64
CA LEU A 183 1.89 2.15 0.09
C LEU A 183 2.76 3.41 -0.01
N ALA A 184 3.54 3.72 1.03
CA ALA A 184 4.47 4.85 1.02
C ALA A 184 5.57 4.71 -0.05
N GLN A 185 6.13 3.51 -0.19
CA GLN A 185 7.11 3.22 -1.26
C GLN A 185 6.50 3.38 -2.65
N GLY A 186 5.25 2.94 -2.83
CA GLY A 186 4.53 3.11 -4.09
C GLY A 186 4.26 4.58 -4.42
N GLN A 187 3.96 5.41 -3.41
CA GLN A 187 3.77 6.85 -3.57
C GLN A 187 5.07 7.57 -3.94
N ASP A 188 6.20 7.23 -3.31
CA ASP A 188 7.51 7.78 -3.67
C ASP A 188 7.91 7.40 -5.11
N ALA A 189 7.68 6.13 -5.50
CA ALA A 189 7.91 5.68 -6.85
C ALA A 189 7.06 6.46 -7.87
N ARG A 190 5.84 6.87 -7.50
CA ARG A 190 5.00 7.76 -8.31
C ARG A 190 5.65 9.09 -8.57
N GLU A 191 6.00 9.81 -7.51
CA GLU A 191 6.52 11.18 -7.63
C GLU A 191 7.77 11.22 -8.50
N ARG A 192 8.65 10.22 -8.34
CA ARG A 192 9.82 10.06 -9.21
C ARG A 192 9.45 9.83 -10.67
N ALA A 193 8.46 8.98 -10.94
CA ALA A 193 8.06 8.69 -12.31
C ALA A 193 7.26 9.83 -12.98
N GLU A 194 6.50 10.61 -12.22
CA GLU A 194 5.87 11.86 -12.69
C GLU A 194 6.93 12.89 -13.09
N GLY A 195 7.99 13.06 -12.28
CA GLY A 195 9.11 13.92 -12.62
C GLY A 195 9.80 13.51 -13.94
N VAL A 196 10.01 12.21 -14.14
CA VAL A 196 10.55 11.66 -15.40
C VAL A 196 9.61 11.96 -16.57
N ARG A 197 8.29 11.78 -16.41
CA ARG A 197 7.29 12.08 -17.45
C ARG A 197 7.34 13.54 -17.89
N ASP A 198 7.49 14.47 -16.95
CA ASP A 198 7.53 15.90 -17.25
C ASP A 198 8.82 16.26 -18.01
N GLU A 199 9.96 15.67 -17.64
CA GLU A 199 11.22 15.79 -18.39
C GLU A 199 11.07 15.25 -19.82
N LEU A 200 10.44 14.08 -19.97
CA LEU A 200 10.17 13.47 -21.27
C LEU A 200 9.28 14.35 -22.16
N ALA A 201 8.24 14.95 -21.60
CA ALA A 201 7.39 15.90 -22.33
C ALA A 201 8.19 17.13 -22.82
N GLY A 202 9.22 17.55 -22.09
CA GLY A 202 10.20 18.54 -22.54
C GLY A 202 11.06 18.04 -23.69
N THR A 203 11.67 16.86 -23.55
CA THR A 203 12.52 16.25 -24.59
C THR A 203 11.76 15.98 -25.89
N GLN A 204 10.49 15.59 -25.81
CA GLN A 204 9.66 15.35 -26.99
C GLN A 204 9.45 16.63 -27.80
N ARG A 205 9.11 17.74 -27.13
CA ARG A 205 8.99 19.05 -27.79
C ARG A 205 10.31 19.45 -28.46
N ALA A 206 11.44 19.24 -27.78
CA ALA A 206 12.75 19.51 -28.35
C ALA A 206 13.04 18.63 -29.58
N LEU A 207 12.66 17.35 -29.54
CA LEU A 207 12.81 16.39 -30.65
C LEU A 207 11.97 16.78 -31.86
N GLU A 208 10.71 17.16 -31.65
CA GLU A 208 9.80 17.62 -32.71
C GLU A 208 10.36 18.87 -33.40
N VAL A 209 10.88 19.84 -32.63
CA VAL A 209 11.56 21.02 -33.17
C VAL A 209 12.80 20.64 -33.96
N ALA A 210 13.67 19.77 -33.41
CA ALA A 210 14.88 19.33 -34.08
C ALA A 210 14.58 18.58 -35.39
N GLN A 211 13.53 17.77 -35.42
CA GLN A 211 13.11 17.03 -36.61
C GLN A 211 12.55 17.96 -37.70
N ALA A 212 11.77 18.97 -37.32
CA ALA A 212 11.32 20.01 -38.25
C ALA A 212 12.50 20.77 -38.86
N GLN A 213 13.47 21.18 -38.03
CA GLN A 213 14.69 21.85 -38.49
C GLN A 213 15.54 20.97 -39.41
N ALA A 214 15.73 19.69 -39.06
CA ALA A 214 16.46 18.74 -39.89
C ALA A 214 15.79 18.53 -41.26
N THR A 215 14.46 18.46 -41.29
CA THR A 215 13.68 18.33 -42.53
C THR A 215 13.84 19.57 -43.42
N ALA A 216 13.75 20.76 -42.83
CA ALA A 216 13.97 22.03 -43.53
C ALA A 216 15.41 22.17 -44.06
N ALA A 217 16.41 21.79 -43.27
CA ALA A 217 17.80 21.76 -43.71
C ALA A 217 18.00 20.77 -44.87
N GLY A 218 17.36 19.59 -44.80
CA GLY A 218 17.40 18.58 -45.85
C GLY A 218 16.73 19.01 -47.16
N SER A 219 15.65 19.79 -47.12
CA SER A 219 15.07 20.39 -48.32
C SER A 219 15.98 21.47 -48.92
N ALA A 220 16.48 22.38 -48.10
CA ALA A 220 17.40 23.44 -48.53
C ALA A 220 18.67 22.86 -49.19
N LEU A 221 19.24 21.79 -48.62
CA LEU A 221 20.40 21.11 -49.19
C LEU A 221 20.10 20.48 -50.56
N ARG A 222 18.93 19.87 -50.74
CA ARG A 222 18.51 19.33 -52.04
C ARG A 222 18.42 20.43 -53.08
N SER A 223 17.75 21.54 -52.74
CA SER A 223 17.67 22.71 -53.61
C SER A 223 19.04 23.28 -53.96
N ALA A 224 19.96 23.39 -52.99
CA ALA A 224 21.33 23.85 -53.24
C ALA A 224 22.11 22.90 -54.16
N LYS A 225 22.00 21.58 -53.97
CA LYS A 225 22.64 20.59 -54.84
C LYS A 225 22.13 20.67 -56.28
N ASP A 226 20.82 20.86 -56.47
CA ASP A 226 20.24 20.97 -57.80
C ASP A 226 20.66 22.29 -58.49
N ALA A 227 20.75 23.39 -57.72
CA ALA A 227 21.28 24.65 -58.21
C ALA A 227 22.76 24.54 -58.63
N ILE A 228 23.60 23.86 -57.83
CA ILE A 228 25.01 23.61 -58.16
C ILE A 228 25.12 22.78 -59.43
N ARG A 229 24.40 21.67 -59.55
CA ARG A 229 24.40 20.85 -60.78
C ARG A 229 24.00 21.65 -62.02
N THR A 230 23.01 22.53 -61.87
CA THR A 230 22.54 23.41 -62.96
C THR A 230 23.61 24.44 -63.34
N ALA A 231 24.33 24.99 -62.36
CA ALA A 231 25.44 25.91 -62.62
C ALA A 231 26.63 25.18 -63.29
N GLU A 232 26.97 23.97 -62.84
CA GLU A 232 28.03 23.15 -63.41
C GLU A 232 27.73 22.72 -64.85
N SER A 233 26.47 22.41 -65.19
CA SER A 233 26.10 22.08 -66.57
C SER A 233 26.26 23.28 -67.49
N ARG A 234 25.85 24.48 -67.03
CA ARG A 234 26.00 25.74 -67.78
C ARG A 234 27.45 26.18 -67.95
N ALA A 235 28.33 25.81 -67.03
CA ALA A 235 29.76 26.13 -67.12
C ALA A 235 30.53 25.20 -68.08
N LYS A 236 29.90 24.12 -68.56
CA LYS A 236 30.48 23.14 -69.50
C LYS A 236 29.99 23.32 -70.95
N GLU A 237 28.99 24.17 -71.17
CA GLU A 237 28.57 24.67 -72.50
C GLU A 237 29.42 25.87 -72.90
#